data_AF-A0A151IU00-F1
#
_entry.id   AF-A0A151IU00-F1
#
_cell.length_a   1.000
_cell.length_b   1.000
_cell.length_c   1.000
_cell.angle_alpha   90.00
_cell.angle_beta   90.00
_cell.angle_gamma   90.00
#
_symmetry.space_group_name_H-M   'P 1'
#
loop_
_entity.id
_entity.type
_entity.pdbx_description
1 polymer ?
#
loop_
_entity_poly.entity_id
_entity_poly.type
_entity_poly.pdbx_seq_one_letter_code
_entity_poly.pdbx_strand_id
1 'polypeptide(L)'
;MPKLTEKELIPEILLKTICCSCETGCNSLKCGCRKHGLKCTNLCSNCYGSEKCSNVEEKIYEEVNDSDEIVDEEPTQTRKNIGDEDDDGLEDFEDLPESGIFVESNDEEMPSKRQKLIDK
;
A
#
# COMPACT_ATOMS: atom_id res chain seq x y z
N MET A 1 29.29 -6.17 3.20
CA MET A 1 28.98 -7.13 2.11
C MET A 1 27.56 -7.65 2.33
N PRO A 2 26.71 -7.71 1.29
CA PRO A 2 25.39 -8.33 1.39
C PRO A 2 25.53 -9.81 1.77
N LYS A 3 24.62 -10.33 2.59
CA LYS A 3 24.56 -11.76 2.91
C LYS A 3 23.48 -12.42 2.07
N LEU A 4 23.85 -13.50 1.38
CA LEU A 4 22.93 -14.35 0.63
C LEU A 4 22.37 -15.45 1.53
N THR A 5 21.15 -15.89 1.23
CA THR A 5 20.48 -17.00 1.91
C THR A 5 19.90 -17.96 0.89
N GLU A 6 20.03 -19.26 1.16
CA GLU A 6 19.38 -20.33 0.40
C GLU A 6 18.07 -20.80 1.05
N LYS A 7 17.75 -20.28 2.25
CA LYS A 7 16.50 -20.60 2.93
C LYS A 7 15.33 -20.05 2.12
N GLU A 8 14.29 -20.85 2.01
CA GLU A 8 13.02 -20.42 1.42
C GLU A 8 12.48 -19.21 2.19
N LEU A 9 12.01 -18.22 1.43
CA LEU A 9 11.45 -16.98 1.99
C LEU A 9 10.06 -17.20 2.59
N ILE A 10 9.29 -18.14 2.01
CA ILE A 10 7.93 -18.48 2.43
C ILE A 10 7.77 -20.01 2.41
N PRO A 11 7.19 -20.63 3.47
CA PRO A 11 6.87 -22.04 3.47
C PRO A 11 5.90 -22.44 2.35
N GLU A 12 6.19 -23.55 1.65
CA GLU A 12 5.36 -24.01 0.54
C GLU A 12 3.87 -24.19 0.87
N ILE A 13 3.56 -24.65 2.09
CA ILE A 13 2.18 -24.90 2.52
C ILE A 13 1.36 -23.60 2.55
N LEU A 14 2.00 -22.48 2.88
CA LEU A 14 1.35 -21.18 2.90
C LEU A 14 1.08 -20.71 1.46
N LEU A 15 2.05 -20.88 0.56
CA LEU A 15 1.86 -20.59 -0.87
C LEU A 15 0.72 -21.41 -1.46
N LYS A 16 0.69 -22.72 -1.21
CA LYS A 16 -0.38 -23.61 -1.72
C LYS A 16 -1.76 -23.26 -1.17
N THR A 17 -1.83 -22.68 0.02
CA THR A 17 -3.10 -22.27 0.64
C THR A 17 -3.61 -20.95 0.06
N ILE A 18 -2.70 -20.01 -0.23
CA ILE A 18 -3.05 -18.66 -0.66
C ILE A 18 -3.19 -18.57 -2.19
N CYS A 19 -2.24 -19.14 -2.94
CA CYS A 19 -2.19 -19.02 -4.40
C CYS A 19 -3.32 -19.82 -5.03
N CYS A 20 -4.13 -19.17 -5.86
CA CYS A 20 -5.24 -19.84 -6.53
C CYS A 20 -4.79 -20.57 -7.79
N SER A 21 -5.50 -21.65 -8.12
CA SER A 21 -5.41 -22.38 -9.39
C SER A 21 -6.64 -22.10 -10.26
N CYS A 22 -7.28 -20.94 -10.10
CA CYS A 22 -8.48 -20.59 -10.85
C CYS A 22 -8.20 -20.60 -12.35
N GLU A 23 -9.11 -21.15 -13.15
CA GLU A 23 -8.99 -21.14 -14.62
C GLU A 23 -9.60 -19.87 -15.23
N THR A 24 -10.57 -19.25 -14.53
CA THR A 24 -11.28 -18.07 -15.01
C THR A 24 -11.70 -17.14 -13.87
N GLY A 25 -11.78 -15.85 -14.17
CA GLY A 25 -12.59 -14.86 -13.47
C GLY A 25 -12.01 -14.32 -12.17
N CYS A 26 -11.54 -15.15 -11.24
CA CYS A 26 -11.09 -14.74 -9.90
C CYS A 26 -12.00 -13.70 -9.19
N ASN A 27 -13.30 -13.73 -9.47
CA ASN A 27 -14.29 -12.74 -9.03
C ASN A 27 -15.08 -13.17 -7.77
N SER A 28 -14.81 -14.37 -7.24
CA SER A 28 -15.50 -14.92 -6.08
C SER A 28 -14.50 -15.44 -5.03
N LEU A 29 -15.00 -15.74 -3.83
CA LEU A 29 -14.23 -16.34 -2.73
C LEU A 29 -13.78 -17.78 -3.00
N LYS A 30 -14.07 -18.35 -4.18
CA LYS A 30 -13.44 -19.59 -4.68
C LYS A 30 -11.96 -19.37 -5.03
N CYS A 31 -11.57 -18.13 -5.35
CA CYS A 31 -10.17 -17.76 -5.51
C CYS A 31 -9.51 -17.69 -4.13
N GLY A 32 -8.48 -18.51 -3.90
CA GLY A 32 -7.71 -18.51 -2.65
C GLY A 32 -7.18 -17.13 -2.28
N CYS A 33 -6.61 -16.40 -3.24
CA CYS A 33 -6.07 -15.06 -3.00
C CYS A 33 -7.16 -14.12 -2.49
N ARG A 34 -8.29 -14.03 -3.22
CA ARG A 34 -9.42 -13.17 -2.84
C ARG A 34 -10.02 -13.59 -1.50
N LYS A 35 -10.14 -14.89 -1.23
CA LYS A 35 -10.62 -15.43 0.04
C LYS A 35 -9.78 -14.96 1.23
N HIS A 36 -8.48 -14.79 1.02
CA HIS A 36 -7.54 -14.28 2.01
C HIS A 36 -7.29 -12.76 1.89
N GLY A 37 -8.09 -12.04 1.11
CA GLY A 37 -7.98 -10.57 0.96
C GLY A 37 -6.78 -10.11 0.11
N LEU A 38 -6.16 -11.00 -0.66
CA LEU A 38 -4.98 -10.73 -1.48
C LEU A 38 -5.33 -10.65 -2.96
N LYS A 39 -4.57 -9.82 -3.69
CA LYS A 39 -4.57 -9.81 -5.15
C LYS A 39 -3.85 -11.03 -5.70
N CYS A 40 -4.31 -11.53 -6.84
CA CYS A 40 -3.61 -12.56 -7.58
C CYS A 40 -2.31 -11.98 -8.14
N THR A 41 -1.22 -12.69 -7.91
CA THR A 41 0.10 -12.36 -8.43
C THR A 41 0.55 -13.40 -9.46
N ASN A 42 1.78 -13.28 -9.95
CA ASN A 42 2.41 -14.24 -10.85
C ASN A 42 2.60 -15.64 -10.24
N LEU A 43 2.45 -15.80 -8.92
CA LEU A 43 2.47 -17.10 -8.25
C LEU A 43 1.23 -17.95 -8.53
N CYS A 44 0.14 -17.34 -9.00
CA CYS A 44 -1.08 -18.06 -9.36
C CYS A 44 -0.99 -18.59 -10.80
N SER A 45 -1.24 -19.89 -10.97
CA SER A 45 -0.93 -20.63 -12.20
C SER A 45 -1.51 -20.02 -13.48
N ASN A 46 -2.74 -19.48 -13.45
CA ASN A 46 -3.42 -18.95 -14.64
C ASN A 46 -3.79 -17.46 -14.55
N CYS A 47 -3.31 -16.75 -13.53
CA CYS A 47 -3.66 -15.34 -13.33
C CYS A 47 -2.61 -14.39 -13.91
N TYR A 48 -1.37 -14.84 -14.05
CA TYR A 48 -0.30 -14.02 -14.60
C TYR A 48 -0.55 -13.69 -16.08
N GLY A 49 -0.56 -12.40 -16.42
CA GLY A 49 -0.75 -11.95 -17.81
C GLY A 49 -2.11 -12.30 -18.41
N SER A 50 -3.04 -12.81 -17.61
CA SER A 50 -4.37 -13.21 -18.05
C SER A 50 -5.35 -12.07 -17.86
N GLU A 51 -5.89 -11.57 -18.96
CA GLU A 51 -7.02 -10.63 -18.97
C GLU A 51 -8.28 -11.19 -18.31
N LYS A 52 -8.34 -12.51 -18.09
CA LYS A 52 -9.49 -13.18 -17.44
C LYS A 52 -9.47 -13.08 -15.92
N CYS A 53 -8.34 -12.72 -15.31
CA CYS A 53 -8.24 -12.61 -13.86
C CYS A 53 -8.68 -11.22 -13.38
N SER A 54 -9.86 -11.10 -12.80
CA SER A 54 -10.35 -9.82 -12.24
C SER A 54 -9.74 -9.43 -10.89
N ASN A 55 -8.78 -10.21 -10.37
CA ASN A 55 -8.19 -10.01 -9.05
C ASN A 55 -6.71 -9.62 -9.10
N VAL A 56 -6.19 -9.17 -10.25
CA VAL A 56 -4.83 -8.64 -10.35
C VAL A 56 -4.77 -7.20 -9.84
N GLU A 57 -3.57 -6.72 -9.51
CA GLU A 57 -3.31 -5.31 -9.22
C GLU A 57 -3.38 -4.51 -10.52
N GLU A 58 -4.07 -3.36 -10.50
CA GLU A 58 -4.09 -2.44 -11.62
C GLU A 58 -2.82 -1.59 -11.59
N LYS A 59 -2.08 -1.56 -12.71
CA LYS A 59 -0.89 -0.71 -12.81
C LYS A 59 -1.34 0.69 -13.17
N ILE A 60 -1.33 1.59 -12.20
CA ILE A 60 -1.47 3.03 -12.45
C ILE A 60 -0.07 3.56 -12.73
N TYR A 61 0.19 3.97 -13.96
CA TYR A 61 1.36 4.76 -14.30
C TYR A 61 0.94 6.22 -14.28
N GLU A 62 1.58 7.02 -13.43
CA GLU A 62 1.47 8.47 -13.51
C GLU A 62 2.33 8.91 -14.69
N GLU A 63 1.71 9.53 -15.69
CA GLU A 63 2.42 10.20 -16.77
C GLU A 63 3.09 11.44 -16.18
N VAL A 64 4.34 11.29 -15.75
CA VAL A 64 5.19 12.42 -15.42
C VAL A 64 5.47 13.17 -16.72
N ASN A 65 4.83 14.33 -16.87
CA ASN A 65 5.09 15.21 -17.99
C ASN A 65 6.42 15.93 -17.71
N ASP A 66 7.51 15.46 -18.30
CA ASP A 66 8.86 16.06 -18.20
C ASP A 66 8.97 17.48 -18.82
N SER A 67 7.84 18.16 -19.06
CA SER A 67 7.79 19.49 -19.69
C SER A 67 7.82 20.64 -18.69
N ASP A 68 8.16 20.40 -17.43
CA ASP A 68 8.45 21.49 -16.50
C ASP A 68 9.79 22.13 -16.91
N GLU A 69 9.71 23.14 -17.78
CA GLU A 69 10.84 23.99 -18.12
C GLU A 69 11.33 24.68 -16.83
N ILE A 70 12.56 24.35 -16.42
CA ILE A 70 13.29 25.12 -15.41
C ILE A 70 13.47 26.54 -15.94
N VAL A 71 12.62 27.46 -15.49
CA VAL A 71 12.85 28.89 -15.72
C VAL A 71 14.08 29.25 -14.90
N ASP A 72 15.23 29.40 -15.55
CA ASP A 72 16.40 30.07 -14.99
C ASP A 72 15.99 31.53 -14.71
N GLU A 73 15.40 31.80 -13.54
CA GLU A 73 15.35 33.17 -13.03
C GLU A 73 16.79 33.56 -12.66
N GLU A 74 17.46 34.27 -13.57
CA GLU A 74 18.64 35.06 -13.22
C GLU A 74 18.28 35.98 -12.03
N PRO A 75 19.09 36.02 -10.96
CA PRO A 75 18.85 36.92 -9.85
C PRO A 75 19.11 38.35 -10.31
N THR A 76 18.07 39.03 -10.79
CA THR A 76 18.13 40.48 -11.01
C THR A 76 18.25 41.15 -9.64
N GLN A 77 19.49 41.42 -9.24
CA GLN A 77 19.79 42.28 -8.10
C GLN A 77 19.22 43.67 -8.36
N THR A 78 17.96 43.87 -8.03
CA THR A 78 17.38 45.21 -7.89
C THR A 78 17.96 45.81 -6.61
N ARG A 79 19.09 46.48 -6.79
CA ARG A 79 19.76 47.26 -5.76
C ARG A 79 19.07 48.63 -5.62
N LYS A 80 18.78 48.98 -4.36
CA LYS A 80 18.41 50.30 -3.77
C LYS A 80 16.90 50.54 -3.64
N ASN A 81 16.33 50.86 -2.46
CA ASN A 81 16.88 51.46 -1.23
C ASN A 81 16.16 50.88 0.01
N ILE A 82 16.92 50.54 1.05
CA ILE A 82 16.39 50.39 2.41
C ILE A 82 15.97 51.79 2.86
N GLY A 83 14.67 51.99 3.08
CA GLY A 83 14.19 52.98 4.03
C GLY A 83 14.17 52.28 5.38
N ASP A 84 14.91 52.82 6.34
CA ASP A 84 14.85 52.41 7.73
C ASP A 84 13.50 52.89 8.28
N GLU A 85 12.53 51.98 8.37
CA GLU A 85 11.35 52.17 9.21
C GLU A 85 11.32 51.00 10.18
N ASP A 86 11.71 51.31 11.42
CA ASP A 86 11.59 50.44 12.58
C ASP A 86 10.12 50.05 12.77
N ASP A 87 9.77 48.78 12.56
CA ASP A 87 8.49 48.22 13.00
C ASP A 87 8.74 46.89 13.72
N ASP A 88 8.60 47.01 15.03
CA ASP A 88 8.78 46.04 16.10
C ASP A 88 7.55 45.13 16.21
N GLY A 89 7.51 44.09 15.39
CA GLY A 89 6.46 43.06 15.42
C GLY A 89 6.99 41.66 15.76
N LEU A 90 7.47 41.47 16.99
CA LEU A 90 7.70 40.14 17.56
C LEU A 90 6.36 39.53 17.96
N GLU A 91 5.86 38.56 17.20
CA GLU A 91 4.90 37.57 17.73
C GLU A 91 5.44 36.16 17.51
N ASP A 92 6.09 35.67 18.57
CA ASP A 92 6.22 34.25 18.89
C ASP A 92 4.83 33.60 18.84
N PHE A 93 4.69 32.52 18.06
CA PHE A 93 3.62 31.56 18.31
C PHE A 93 4.21 30.15 18.31
N GLU A 94 4.82 29.86 19.46
CA GLU A 94 4.58 28.69 20.32
C GLU A 94 4.28 27.34 19.64
N ASP A 95 5.19 26.43 19.98
CA ASP A 95 5.24 24.98 19.90
C ASP A 95 3.96 24.22 20.33
N LEU A 96 3.67 23.13 19.58
CA LEU A 96 3.13 21.82 20.04
C LEU A 96 1.65 21.75 20.56
N PRO A 97 0.95 20.57 20.56
CA PRO A 97 1.52 19.23 20.47
C PRO A 97 0.83 18.14 19.63
N GLU A 98 1.66 17.14 19.36
CA GLU A 98 1.38 15.74 19.06
C GLU A 98 0.57 15.09 20.20
N SER A 99 -0.64 14.62 19.89
CA SER A 99 -1.39 13.66 20.70
C SER A 99 -2.34 12.95 19.72
N GLY A 100 -2.10 11.71 19.32
CA GLY A 100 -2.08 10.55 20.21
C GLY A 100 -3.46 9.90 20.17
N ILE A 101 -3.84 9.32 19.03
CA ILE A 101 -5.01 8.43 18.98
C ILE A 101 -4.49 6.99 19.08
N PHE A 102 -4.31 6.57 20.33
CA PHE A 102 -4.32 5.18 20.73
C PHE A 102 -5.78 4.70 20.66
N VAL A 103 -6.11 3.79 19.75
CA VAL A 103 -7.35 3.00 19.87
C VAL A 103 -6.95 1.56 20.15
N GLU A 104 -7.39 1.12 21.33
CA GLU A 104 -7.18 -0.17 21.96
C GLU A 104 -7.65 -1.33 21.09
N SER A 105 -6.80 -2.37 21.04
CA SER A 105 -7.18 -3.73 20.69
C SER A 105 -8.23 -4.24 21.66
N ASN A 106 -9.30 -4.86 21.14
CA ASN A 106 -10.14 -5.76 21.92
C ASN A 106 -10.10 -7.15 21.29
N ASP A 107 -9.43 -8.05 21.99
CA ASP A 107 -9.39 -9.49 21.77
C ASP A 107 -10.56 -10.15 22.50
N GLU A 108 -11.57 -10.65 21.78
CA GLU A 108 -12.57 -11.59 22.33
C GLU A 108 -12.78 -12.74 21.32
N GLU A 109 -11.99 -13.80 21.50
CA GLU A 109 -12.22 -15.14 20.92
C GLU A 109 -13.33 -15.83 21.71
N MET A 110 -14.32 -16.45 21.05
CA MET A 110 -14.89 -17.73 21.52
C MET A 110 -15.51 -18.53 20.35
N PRO A 111 -15.37 -19.88 20.35
CA PRO A 111 -15.68 -20.73 19.21
C PRO A 111 -17.13 -21.25 19.25
N SER A 112 -17.66 -21.70 18.11
CA SER A 112 -18.89 -22.50 18.08
C SER A 112 -18.85 -23.56 16.98
N LYS A 113 -18.53 -24.79 17.42
CA LYS A 113 -18.68 -26.03 16.66
C LYS A 113 -20.17 -26.29 16.42
N ARG A 114 -20.61 -26.51 15.18
CA ARG A 114 -21.90 -27.16 14.88
C ARG A 114 -21.67 -28.51 14.23
N GLN A 115 -22.35 -29.51 14.79
CA GLN A 115 -22.22 -30.94 14.55
C GLN A 115 -22.87 -31.40 13.25
N LYS A 116 -22.41 -32.55 12.74
CA LYS A 116 -22.92 -33.30 11.59
C LYS A 116 -24.38 -33.73 11.81
N LEU A 117 -25.21 -33.63 10.77
CA LEU A 117 -26.42 -34.44 10.61
C LEU A 117 -26.16 -35.44 9.48
N ILE A 118 -26.22 -36.74 9.83
CA ILE A 118 -26.23 -37.86 8.88
C ILE A 118 -27.68 -38.34 8.90
N ASP A 119 -28.38 -38.18 7.78
CA ASP A 119 -29.69 -38.82 7.59
C ASP A 119 -29.53 -40.04 6.67
N LYS A 120 -30.17 -41.12 7.11
CA LYS A 120 -30.16 -42.48 6.55
C LYS A 120 -30.86 -42.59 5.20
#